data_AF-A0A658R4Z3-F1
#
_entry.id   AF-A0A658R4Z3-F1
#
_cell.length_a   1.000
_cell.length_b   1.000
_cell.length_c   1.000
_cell.angle_alpha   90.00
_cell.angle_beta   90.00
_cell.angle_gamma   90.00
#
_symmetry.space_group_name_H-M   'P 1'
#
loop_
_entity.id
_entity.type
_entity.pdbx_description
1 polymer ?
#
loop_
_entity_poly.entity_id
_entity_poly.type
_entity_poly.pdbx_seq_one_letter_code
_entity_poly.pdbx_strand_id
1 'polypeptide(L)' 'MTNRTMSSEPQRKLISTEELAASLALRPHSIRKRYYQTGAYFCLHPVKLPNGRLMWPADSVERLTGGAA' A
#
# COMPACT_ATOMS: atom_id res chain seq x y z
N MET A 1 31.69 18.00 17.13
CA MET A 1 30.77 16.89 17.51
C MET A 1 29.66 16.79 16.46
N THR A 2 29.27 15.57 16.09
CA THR A 2 28.64 15.19 14.81
C THR A 2 27.14 15.47 14.72
N ASN A 3 26.72 16.28 13.73
CA ASN A 3 25.31 16.45 13.37
C ASN A 3 24.78 15.19 12.68
N ARG A 4 23.88 14.45 13.34
CA ARG A 4 23.14 13.34 12.74
C ARG A 4 21.98 13.90 11.92
N THR A 5 22.24 14.17 10.64
CA THR A 5 21.18 14.40 9.65
C THR A 5 20.37 13.11 9.53
N MET A 6 19.21 13.05 10.17
CA MET A 6 18.23 11.99 9.94
C MET A 6 17.55 12.27 8.62
N SER A 7 18.14 11.76 7.53
CA SER A 7 17.46 11.64 6.25
C SER A 7 16.35 10.59 6.40
N SER A 8 15.19 11.00 6.87
CA SER A 8 13.95 10.21 6.79
C SER A 8 13.42 10.32 5.37
N GLU A 9 14.14 9.74 4.41
CA GLU A 9 13.52 9.38 3.13
C GLU A 9 12.40 8.40 3.48
N PRO A 10 11.13 8.65 3.08
CA PRO A 10 10.11 7.63 3.17
C PRO A 10 10.54 6.54 2.19
N GLN A 11 11.31 5.57 2.70
CA GLN A 11 11.53 4.28 2.05
C GLN A 11 10.15 3.86 1.55
N ARG A 12 9.98 3.79 0.23
CA ARG A 12 8.72 3.43 -0.44
C ARG A 12 8.37 2.01 -0.04
N LYS A 13 7.85 1.87 1.17
CA LYS A 13 7.65 0.61 1.84
C LYS A 13 6.46 -0.01 1.16
N LEU A 14 6.68 -1.17 0.57
CA LEU A 14 5.59 -1.93 -0.02
C LEU A 14 4.98 -2.80 1.08
N ILE A 15 3.67 -2.70 1.26
CA ILE A 15 2.89 -3.49 2.19
C ILE A 15 2.15 -4.59 1.46
N SER A 16 1.98 -5.74 2.12
CA SER A 16 1.19 -6.84 1.61
C SER A 16 -0.30 -6.50 1.54
N THR A 17 -1.07 -7.30 0.79
CA THR A 17 -2.54 -7.12 0.75
C THR A 17 -3.16 -7.39 2.11
N GLU A 18 -2.57 -8.32 2.88
CA GLU A 18 -2.97 -8.64 4.24
C GLU A 18 -2.76 -7.46 5.19
N GLU A 19 -1.61 -6.78 5.13
CA GLU A 19 -1.34 -5.57 5.93
C GLU A 19 -2.26 -4.42 5.53
N LEU A 20 -2.45 -4.17 4.23
CA LEU A 20 -3.39 -3.14 3.75
C LEU A 20 -4.81 -3.41 4.26
N ALA A 21 -5.23 -4.67 4.21
CA ALA A 21 -6.55 -5.08 4.69
C ALA A 21 -6.69 -4.90 6.21
N ALA A 22 -5.66 -5.25 6.98
CA ALA A 22 -5.64 -5.05 8.42
C ALA A 22 -5.78 -3.57 8.79
N SER A 23 -5.05 -2.68 8.11
CA SER A 23 -5.12 -1.23 8.34
C SER A 23 -6.49 -0.63 7.99
N LEU A 24 -7.17 -1.16 6.98
CA LEU A 24 -8.50 -0.71 6.56
C LEU A 24 -9.65 -1.45 7.28
N ALA A 25 -9.33 -2.37 8.20
CA ALA A 25 -10.29 -3.29 8.81
C ALA A 25 -11.17 -4.05 7.78
N LEU A 26 -10.58 -4.39 6.64
CA LEU A 26 -11.22 -5.10 5.54
C LEU A 26 -10.75 -6.55 5.44
N ARG A 27 -11.46 -7.36 4.65
CA ARG A 27 -11.00 -8.70 4.28
C ARG A 27 -10.02 -8.60 3.10
N PRO A 28 -8.84 -9.26 3.15
CA PRO A 28 -7.89 -9.28 2.02
C PRO A 28 -8.52 -9.80 0.73
N HIS A 29 -9.46 -10.74 0.84
CA HIS A 29 -10.20 -11.30 -0.29
C HIS A 29 -11.01 -10.24 -1.03
N SER A 30 -11.64 -9.30 -0.33
CA SER A 30 -12.42 -8.21 -0.94
C SER A 30 -11.55 -7.27 -1.77
N ILE A 31 -10.35 -6.96 -1.27
CA ILE A 31 -9.37 -6.12 -1.99
C ILE A 31 -8.93 -6.82 -3.28
N ARG A 32 -8.55 -8.10 -3.18
CA ARG A 32 -8.17 -8.91 -4.35
C ARG A 32 -9.29 -9.01 -5.38
N LYS A 33 -10.51 -9.31 -4.94
CA LYS A 33 -11.69 -9.44 -5.82
C LYS A 33 -11.92 -8.13 -6.58
N ARG A 34 -11.92 -6.99 -5.88
CA ARG A 34 -12.11 -5.69 -6.50
C ARG A 34 -10.99 -5.35 -7.49
N TYR A 35 -9.74 -5.64 -7.12
CA TYR A 35 -8.60 -5.47 -8.03
C TYR A 35 -8.74 -6.32 -9.30
N TYR A 36 -9.14 -7.60 -9.20
CA TYR A 36 -9.33 -8.44 -10.38
C TYR A 36 -10.50 -7.98 -11.28
N GLN A 37 -11.53 -7.38 -10.70
CA GLN A 37 -12.69 -6.88 -11.46
C GLN A 37 -12.41 -5.54 -12.15
N THR A 38 -11.67 -4.63 -11.50
CA THR A 38 -11.50 -3.25 -11.96
C THR A 38 -10.09 -2.98 -12.51
N GLY A 39 -9.11 -3.84 -12.22
CA GLY A 39 -7.70 -3.65 -12.57
C GLY A 39 -6.95 -2.66 -11.67
N ALA A 40 -7.66 -1.92 -10.82
CA ALA A 40 -7.12 -1.01 -9.82
C ALA A 40 -8.02 -1.02 -8.58
N TYR A 41 -7.48 -0.59 -7.43
CA TYR A 41 -8.26 -0.43 -6.21
C TYR A 41 -8.31 1.05 -5.83
N PHE A 42 -9.43 1.72 -6.11
CA PHE A 42 -9.64 3.15 -5.80
C PHE A 42 -8.41 4.03 -6.15
N CYS A 43 -7.94 3.93 -7.39
CA CYS A 43 -6.77 4.65 -7.94
C CYS A 43 -5.38 4.16 -7.49
N LEU A 44 -5.32 3.11 -6.66
CA LEU A 44 -4.06 2.44 -6.30
C LEU A 44 -3.70 1.35 -7.29
N HIS A 45 -2.41 1.32 -7.63
CA HIS A 45 -1.81 0.33 -8.52
C HIS A 45 -0.84 -0.55 -7.72
N PRO A 46 -1.16 -1.84 -7.51
CA PRO A 46 -0.24 -2.74 -6.84
C PRO A 46 0.93 -3.12 -7.75
N VAL A 47 2.09 -3.35 -7.15
CA VAL A 47 3.23 -3.98 -7.81
C VAL A 47 3.02 -5.49 -7.78
N LYS A 48 2.96 -6.11 -8.96
CA LYS A 48 2.84 -7.56 -9.09
C LYS A 48 4.23 -8.19 -9.02
N LEU A 49 4.44 -9.04 -8.01
CA LEU A 49 5.68 -9.80 -7.86
C LEU A 49 5.67 -11.06 -8.76
N PRO A 50 6.85 -11.62 -9.09
CA PRO A 50 6.95 -12.85 -9.89
C PRO A 50 6.33 -14.07 -9.19
N ASN A 51 6.19 -14.04 -7.87
CA ASN A 51 5.48 -15.07 -7.09
C ASN A 51 3.94 -14.90 -7.11
N GLY A 52 3.40 -13.94 -7.88
CA GLY A 52 1.96 -13.68 -7.98
C GLY A 52 1.36 -12.89 -6.82
N ARG A 53 2.15 -12.45 -5.83
CA ARG A 53 1.67 -11.55 -4.76
C ARG A 53 1.51 -10.11 -5.28
N LEU A 54 0.55 -9.41 -4.68
CA LEU A 54 0.30 -7.98 -4.90
C LEU A 54 0.87 -7.21 -3.73
N MET A 55 1.77 -6.29 -4.04
CA MET A 55 2.41 -5.37 -3.11
C MET A 55 1.82 -3.98 -3.30
N TRP A 56 1.38 -3.35 -2.23
CA TRP A 56 0.76 -2.04 -2.25
C TRP A 56 1.73 -0.99 -1.69
N PRO A 57 1.72 0.25 -2.19
CA PRO A 57 2.43 1.36 -1.55
C PRO A 57 2.01 1.52 -0.08
N ALA A 58 2.90 1.85 0.85
CA ALA A 58 2.53 2.11 2.25
C ALA A 58 1.60 3.32 2.39
N ASP A 59 1.74 4.31 1.50
CA ASP A 59 0.85 5.46 1.35
C ASP A 59 -0.56 5.08 0.86
N SER A 60 -0.80 3.81 0.52
CA SER A 60 -2.12 3.34 0.07
C SER A 60 -3.22 3.64 1.07
N VAL A 61 -2.97 3.45 2.36
CA VAL A 61 -3.98 3.69 3.41
C VAL A 61 -4.28 5.20 3.48
N GLU A 62 -3.24 6.02 3.54
CA GLU A 62 -3.37 7.48 3.59
C GLU A 62 -4.11 8.03 2.38
N ARG A 63 -3.79 7.53 1.17
CA ARG A 63 -4.45 7.91 -0.08
C ARG A 63 -5.91 7.50 -0.14
N LEU A 64 -6.29 6.37 0.47
CA LEU A 64 -7.69 5.91 0.53
C LEU A 64 -8.51 6.65 1.59
N THR A 65 -7.89 7.01 2.71
CA THR A 65 -8.54 7.74 3.81
C THR A 65 -8.62 9.25 3.53
N GLY A 66 -8.06 9.72 2.42
CA GLY A 66 -8.14 11.13 2.01
C GLY A 66 -7.14 12.03 2.71
N GLY A 67 -5.99 11.49 3.13
CA GLY A 67 -4.83 12.25 3.59
C GLY A 67 -4.20 13.03 2.44
N ALA A 68 -4.92 14.03 1.94
CA ALA A 68 -4.33 15.10 1.15
C ALA A 68 -3.57 16.02 2.12
N ALA A 69 -2.25 15.98 2.05
CA ALA A 69 -1.39 17.10 2.44
C ALA A 69 -0.68 17.59 1.17
#